data_AF-A0A8D8N5F1-F1
#
_entry.id   AF-A0A8D8N5F1-F1
#
_cell.length_a   1.000
_cell.length_b   1.000
_cell.length_c   1.000
_cell.angle_alpha   90.00
_cell.angle_beta   90.00
_cell.angle_gamma   90.00
#
_symmetry.space_group_name_H-M   'P 1'
#
loop_
_entity.id
_entity.type
_entity.pdbx_description
1 polymer ?
#
loop_
_entity_poly.entity_id
_entity_poly.type
_entity_poly.pdbx_seq_one_letter_code
_entity_poly.pdbx_strand_id
1 'polypeptide(L)'
;MSTGRDLFSLPAGPAELCFDKNEFMKKTFSVDEFLHENRNAGSLEIIRDDLGVYLKVLRSAMIELINQDYADFVDLSANLIGLDQQIGGIGGPLEKLREEIVAVRDALEGTMGDISDCLEQKKALRGYKKGLQSLGKVQGALVKLESLLRPAAAEEINPTLLERAALESIQLQFNIKFCSEFLNQDQLNKSEELKASLLAQIKGYFL
;
A
#
# COMPACT_ATOMS: atom_id res chain seq x y z
N MET A 1 -24.43 -3.40 -26.88
CA MET A 1 -25.39 -3.48 -28.01
C MET A 1 -25.74 -2.05 -28.40
N SER A 2 -24.97 -1.46 -29.32
CA SER A 2 -25.27 -0.13 -29.85
C SER A 2 -25.94 -0.33 -31.20
N THR A 3 -27.25 -0.15 -31.25
CA THR A 3 -28.06 -0.10 -32.47
C THR A 3 -27.82 1.22 -33.18
N GLY A 4 -26.66 1.35 -33.81
CA GLY A 4 -26.38 2.39 -34.81
C GLY A 4 -26.79 1.87 -36.18
N ARG A 5 -28.09 1.73 -36.44
CA ARG A 5 -28.57 1.91 -37.81
C ARG A 5 -28.91 3.38 -37.89
N ASP A 6 -27.94 4.20 -38.26
CA ASP A 6 -28.30 5.41 -38.98
C ASP A 6 -29.04 4.92 -40.22
N LEU A 7 -30.36 5.04 -40.17
CA LEU A 7 -31.24 4.75 -41.29
C LEU A 7 -30.65 5.53 -42.46
N PHE A 8 -30.30 4.82 -43.54
CA PHE A 8 -30.03 5.43 -44.84
C PHE A 8 -31.11 6.47 -45.10
N SER A 9 -30.80 7.74 -44.86
CA SER A 9 -31.71 8.84 -45.07
C SER A 9 -31.45 9.31 -46.47
N LEU A 10 -32.49 9.22 -47.31
CA LEU A 10 -32.39 9.69 -48.68
C LEU A 10 -32.03 11.18 -48.66
N PRO A 11 -31.02 11.62 -49.44
CA PRO A 11 -30.64 13.03 -49.48
C PRO A 11 -31.86 13.90 -49.77
N ALA A 12 -31.90 15.09 -49.20
CA ALA A 12 -32.98 16.04 -49.48
C ALA A 12 -33.03 16.28 -51.00
N GLY A 13 -34.15 15.88 -51.62
CA GLY A 13 -34.41 16.21 -53.01
C GLY A 13 -34.79 17.68 -53.13
N PRO A 14 -34.78 18.26 -54.35
CA PRO A 14 -35.37 19.57 -54.59
C PRO A 14 -36.81 19.63 -54.06
N ALA A 15 -37.22 20.74 -53.46
CA ALA A 15 -38.54 20.89 -52.82
C ALA A 15 -39.73 20.78 -53.80
N GLU A 16 -39.46 20.76 -55.10
CA GLU A 16 -40.44 20.79 -56.20
C GLU A 16 -40.55 19.45 -56.94
N LEU A 17 -39.98 18.35 -56.43
CA LEU A 17 -40.15 17.04 -57.07
C LEU A 17 -41.64 16.67 -57.13
N CYS A 18 -42.09 16.21 -58.30
CA CYS A 18 -43.48 15.80 -58.52
C CYS A 18 -43.84 14.44 -57.88
N PHE A 19 -42.98 13.87 -57.02
CA PHE A 19 -43.17 12.57 -56.37
C PHE A 19 -42.55 12.52 -54.96
N ASP A 20 -43.07 11.63 -54.12
CA ASP A 20 -42.44 11.32 -52.83
C ASP A 20 -41.27 10.34 -53.01
N LYS A 21 -40.06 10.78 -52.65
CA LYS A 21 -38.85 9.96 -52.71
C LYS A 21 -38.88 8.74 -51.78
N ASN A 22 -39.69 8.76 -50.73
CA ASN A 22 -39.78 7.64 -49.78
C ASN A 22 -40.47 6.42 -50.39
N GLU A 23 -41.19 6.59 -51.51
CA GLU A 23 -41.81 5.49 -52.26
C GLU A 23 -40.76 4.47 -52.71
N PHE A 24 -39.56 4.93 -53.10
CA PHE A 24 -38.45 4.07 -53.52
C PHE A 24 -37.85 3.23 -52.38
N MET A 25 -38.17 3.53 -51.12
CA MET A 25 -37.72 2.77 -49.96
C MET A 25 -38.71 1.69 -49.54
N LYS A 26 -39.92 1.65 -50.15
CA LYS A 26 -40.92 0.61 -49.87
C LYS A 26 -40.47 -0.73 -50.45
N LYS A 27 -40.56 -1.81 -49.66
CA LYS A 27 -40.22 -3.18 -50.09
C LYS A 27 -41.14 -3.72 -51.20
N THR A 28 -42.33 -3.14 -51.35
CA THR A 28 -43.36 -3.51 -52.34
C THR A 28 -43.51 -2.46 -53.43
N PHE A 29 -42.42 -1.75 -53.76
CA PHE A 29 -42.47 -0.72 -54.80
C PHE A 29 -43.03 -1.28 -56.12
N SER A 30 -44.07 -0.63 -56.63
CA SER A 30 -44.71 -0.94 -57.90
C SER A 30 -44.69 0.30 -58.78
N VAL A 31 -44.14 0.16 -59.99
CA VAL A 31 -44.09 1.26 -60.97
C VAL A 31 -45.49 1.70 -61.36
N ASP A 32 -46.41 0.76 -61.49
CA ASP A 32 -47.80 1.03 -61.88
C ASP A 32 -48.53 1.82 -60.77
N GLU A 33 -48.30 1.47 -59.51
CA GLU A 33 -48.86 2.17 -58.34
C GLU A 33 -48.25 3.56 -58.19
N PHE A 34 -46.93 3.69 -58.34
CA PHE A 34 -46.22 4.97 -58.33
C PHE A 34 -46.71 5.94 -59.42
N LEU A 35 -46.87 5.47 -60.66
CA LEU A 35 -47.38 6.29 -61.75
C LEU A 35 -48.86 6.63 -61.57
N HIS A 36 -49.64 5.74 -60.95
CA HIS A 36 -51.04 5.97 -60.65
C HIS A 36 -51.21 7.06 -59.58
N GLU A 37 -50.44 6.99 -58.49
CA GLU A 37 -50.47 7.95 -57.39
C GLU A 37 -49.99 9.35 -57.82
N ASN A 38 -49.02 9.43 -58.73
CA ASN A 38 -48.45 10.69 -59.23
C ASN A 38 -49.08 11.18 -60.54
N ARG A 39 -50.17 10.55 -61.01
CA ARG A 39 -50.87 10.88 -62.28
C ARG A 39 -51.35 12.34 -62.35
N ASN A 40 -51.70 12.94 -61.21
CA ASN A 40 -52.20 14.31 -61.13
C ASN A 40 -51.09 15.33 -60.82
N ALA A 41 -49.86 14.87 -60.57
CA ALA A 41 -48.74 15.71 -60.12
C ALA A 41 -47.91 16.28 -61.30
N GLY A 42 -47.95 15.67 -62.49
CA GLY A 42 -47.22 16.17 -63.67
C GLY A 42 -47.41 15.31 -64.92
N SER A 43 -46.93 15.79 -66.08
CA SER A 43 -46.83 14.95 -67.29
C SER A 43 -45.72 13.91 -67.13
N LEU A 44 -45.76 12.83 -67.94
CA LEU A 44 -44.70 11.82 -67.93
C LEU A 44 -43.30 12.41 -68.22
N GLU A 45 -43.23 13.51 -68.97
CA GLU A 45 -41.97 14.20 -69.25
C GLU A 45 -41.42 14.90 -67.99
N ILE A 46 -42.29 15.54 -67.19
CA ILE A 46 -41.92 16.16 -65.92
C ILE A 46 -41.44 15.09 -64.93
N ILE A 47 -42.18 13.98 -64.81
CA ILE A 47 -41.78 12.86 -63.94
C ILE A 47 -40.40 12.31 -64.35
N ARG A 48 -40.16 12.13 -65.66
CA ARG A 48 -38.85 11.68 -66.18
C ARG A 48 -37.73 12.66 -65.81
N ASP A 49 -37.96 13.94 -66.00
CA ASP A 49 -36.95 14.97 -65.77
C ASP A 49 -36.63 15.10 -64.27
N ASP A 50 -37.65 15.08 -63.41
CA ASP A 50 -37.50 15.09 -61.95
C ASP A 50 -36.79 13.83 -61.42
N LEU A 51 -37.07 12.65 -61.99
CA LEU A 51 -36.33 11.42 -61.70
C LEU A 51 -34.85 11.56 -62.09
N GLY A 52 -34.57 12.19 -63.23
CA GLY A 52 -33.22 12.47 -63.69
C GLY A 52 -32.47 13.44 -62.78
N VAL A 53 -33.15 14.47 -62.26
CA VAL A 53 -32.60 15.40 -61.28
C VAL A 53 -32.31 14.68 -59.96
N TYR A 54 -33.27 13.91 -59.46
CA TYR A 54 -33.12 13.18 -58.20
C TYR A 54 -32.00 12.12 -58.27
N LEU A 55 -31.84 11.44 -59.42
CA LEU A 55 -30.73 10.51 -59.65
C LEU A 55 -29.35 11.20 -59.57
N LYS A 56 -29.22 12.45 -60.05
CA LYS A 56 -27.98 13.23 -59.91
C LYS A 56 -27.72 13.60 -58.45
N VAL A 57 -28.74 14.00 -57.70
CA VAL A 57 -28.64 14.28 -56.27
C VAL A 57 -28.18 13.03 -55.50
N LEU A 58 -28.78 11.87 -55.78
CA LEU A 58 -28.37 10.60 -55.17
C LEU A 58 -26.90 10.25 -55.46
N ARG A 59 -26.43 10.46 -56.70
CA ARG A 59 -25.03 10.23 -57.05
C ARG A 59 -24.08 11.17 -56.30
N SER A 60 -24.41 12.45 -56.18
CA SER A 60 -23.59 13.41 -55.42
C SER A 60 -23.51 13.04 -53.95
N ALA A 61 -24.66 12.77 -53.32
CA ALA A 61 -24.74 12.38 -51.92
C ALA A 61 -23.97 11.08 -51.62
N MET A 62 -23.99 10.11 -52.54
CA MET A 62 -23.19 8.89 -52.41
C MET A 62 -21.69 9.18 -52.42
N ILE A 63 -21.22 10.05 -53.31
CA ILE A 63 -19.81 10.46 -53.38
C ILE A 63 -19.41 11.21 -52.10
N GLU A 64 -20.26 12.09 -51.60
CA GLU A 64 -20.04 12.84 -50.36
C GLU A 64 -19.94 11.91 -49.15
N LEU A 65 -20.84 10.93 -49.03
CA LEU A 65 -20.77 9.92 -47.97
C LEU A 65 -19.47 9.12 -48.02
N ILE A 66 -19.07 8.65 -49.21
CA ILE A 66 -17.80 7.93 -49.38
C ILE A 66 -16.60 8.81 -49.01
N ASN A 67 -16.62 10.10 -49.39
CA ASN A 67 -15.56 11.02 -49.06
C ASN A 67 -15.50 11.34 -47.56
N GLN A 68 -16.66 11.42 -46.90
CA GLN A 68 -16.75 11.59 -45.46
C GLN A 68 -16.16 10.37 -44.74
N ASP A 69 -16.60 9.17 -45.10
CA ASP A 69 -16.06 7.92 -44.54
C ASP A 69 -14.55 7.78 -44.80
N TYR A 70 -14.08 8.24 -45.97
CA TYR A 70 -12.66 8.26 -46.30
C TYR A 70 -11.88 9.23 -45.42
N ALA A 71 -12.40 10.43 -45.17
CA ALA A 71 -11.76 11.41 -44.29
C ALA A 71 -11.64 10.86 -42.86
N ASP A 72 -12.69 10.24 -42.35
CA ASP A 72 -12.70 9.61 -41.02
C ASP A 72 -11.69 8.45 -40.95
N PHE A 73 -11.61 7.63 -42.01
CA PHE A 73 -10.63 6.55 -42.09
C PHE A 73 -9.18 7.06 -42.12
N VAL A 74 -8.91 8.11 -42.90
CA VAL A 74 -7.58 8.73 -42.99
C VAL A 74 -7.19 9.34 -41.63
N ASP A 75 -8.08 10.06 -40.95
CA ASP A 75 -7.80 10.63 -39.63
C ASP A 75 -7.52 9.54 -38.59
N LEU A 76 -8.36 8.49 -38.55
CA LEU A 76 -8.17 7.38 -37.63
C LEU A 76 -6.83 6.66 -37.89
N SER A 77 -6.51 6.38 -39.16
CA SER A 77 -5.26 5.70 -39.53
C SER A 77 -4.03 6.55 -39.22
N ALA A 78 -4.08 7.87 -39.43
CA ALA A 78 -3.01 8.79 -39.07
C ALA A 78 -2.77 8.82 -37.55
N ASN A 79 -3.84 8.84 -36.75
CA ASN A 79 -3.76 8.79 -35.29
C ASN A 79 -3.21 7.45 -34.78
N LEU A 80 -3.53 6.35 -35.45
CA LEU A 80 -3.00 5.02 -35.11
C LEU A 80 -1.48 4.93 -35.33
N ILE A 81 -0.97 5.53 -36.40
CA ILE A 81 0.46 5.51 -36.77
C ILE A 81 1.34 6.22 -35.72
N GLY A 82 0.78 7.10 -34.88
CA GLY A 82 1.49 7.74 -33.76
C GLY A 82 1.32 7.05 -32.40
N LEU A 83 0.37 6.14 -32.27
CA LEU A 83 0.01 5.52 -30.99
C LEU A 83 1.14 4.65 -30.45
N ASP A 84 1.79 3.86 -31.30
CA ASP A 84 2.91 3.00 -30.92
C ASP A 84 4.08 3.80 -30.34
N GLN A 85 4.35 4.99 -30.89
CA GLN A 85 5.41 5.86 -30.39
C GLN A 85 5.04 6.48 -29.04
N GLN A 86 3.77 6.82 -28.82
CA GLN A 86 3.29 7.29 -27.51
C GLN A 86 3.36 6.19 -26.45
N ILE A 87 2.95 4.97 -26.78
CA ILE A 87 3.05 3.80 -25.89
C ILE A 87 4.53 3.52 -25.57
N GLY A 88 5.40 3.53 -26.58
CA GLY A 88 6.84 3.39 -26.40
C GLY A 88 7.44 4.49 -25.52
N GLY A 89 6.95 5.73 -25.66
CA GLY A 89 7.36 6.87 -24.84
C GLY A 89 6.97 6.76 -23.36
N ILE A 90 5.95 5.96 -23.03
CA ILE A 90 5.51 5.74 -21.64
C ILE A 90 6.27 4.57 -21.00
N GLY A 91 6.67 3.56 -21.78
CA GLY A 91 7.35 2.36 -21.27
C GLY A 91 8.63 2.66 -20.50
N GLY A 92 9.54 3.45 -21.09
CA GLY A 92 10.82 3.80 -20.47
C GLY A 92 10.68 4.55 -19.13
N PRO A 93 9.88 5.63 -19.05
CA PRO A 93 9.58 6.31 -17.79
C PRO A 93 8.98 5.40 -16.72
N LEU A 94 8.11 4.45 -17.08
CA LEU A 94 7.54 3.49 -16.14
C LEU A 94 8.58 2.49 -15.62
N GLU A 95 9.47 2.00 -16.48
CA GLU A 95 10.57 1.13 -16.05
C GLU A 95 11.50 1.86 -15.10
N LYS A 96 11.89 3.10 -15.43
CA LYS A 96 12.72 3.93 -14.56
C LYS A 96 12.05 4.18 -13.20
N LEU A 97 10.75 4.52 -13.19
CA LEU A 97 10.00 4.70 -11.95
C LEU A 97 9.98 3.42 -11.11
N ARG A 98 9.80 2.26 -11.75
CA ARG A 98 9.85 0.96 -11.07
C ARG A 98 11.22 0.71 -10.45
N GLU A 99 12.31 1.00 -11.15
CA GLU A 99 13.67 0.87 -10.63
C GLU A 99 13.91 1.80 -9.43
N GLU A 100 13.48 3.06 -9.52
CA GLU A 100 13.59 4.02 -8.41
C GLU A 100 12.80 3.55 -7.17
N ILE A 101 11.59 3.03 -7.33
CA ILE A 101 10.79 2.48 -6.22
C ILE A 101 11.50 1.30 -5.56
N VAL A 102 12.08 0.39 -6.36
CA VAL A 102 12.82 -0.76 -5.83
C VAL A 102 14.06 -0.29 -5.05
N ALA A 103 14.82 0.66 -5.59
CA ALA A 103 15.99 1.20 -4.90
C ALA A 103 15.62 1.86 -3.56
N VAL A 104 14.53 2.63 -3.52
CA VAL A 104 14.02 3.24 -2.27
C VAL A 104 13.58 2.18 -1.27
N ARG A 105 12.87 1.14 -1.71
CA ARG A 105 12.46 0.02 -0.85
C ARG A 105 13.68 -0.65 -0.23
N ASP A 106 14.67 -0.99 -1.05
CA ASP A 106 15.87 -1.72 -0.58
C ASP A 106 16.68 -0.87 0.41
N ALA A 107 16.78 0.44 0.16
CA ALA A 107 17.40 1.36 1.11
C ALA A 107 16.62 1.43 2.44
N LEU A 108 15.28 1.46 2.39
CA LEU A 108 14.45 1.48 3.58
C LEU A 108 14.58 0.19 4.39
N GLU A 109 14.55 -0.97 3.73
CA GLU A 109 14.75 -2.27 4.37
C GLU A 109 16.13 -2.36 5.04
N GLY A 110 17.19 -1.88 4.36
CA GLY A 110 18.52 -1.79 4.94
C GLY A 110 18.56 -0.94 6.21
N THR A 111 17.98 0.28 6.16
CA THR A 111 17.94 1.16 7.34
C THR A 111 17.11 0.58 8.49
N MET A 112 16.03 -0.14 8.19
CA MET A 112 15.20 -0.80 9.19
C MET A 112 15.95 -1.96 9.88
N GLY A 113 16.77 -2.69 9.11
CA GLY A 113 17.72 -3.68 9.64
C GLY A 113 18.71 -3.03 10.59
N ASP A 114 19.41 -1.98 10.15
CA ASP A 114 20.41 -1.27 10.98
C ASP A 114 19.81 -0.74 12.29
N ILE A 115 18.59 -0.18 12.24
CA ILE A 115 17.88 0.29 13.42
C ILE A 115 17.54 -0.87 14.36
N SER A 116 17.08 -2.00 13.82
CA SER A 116 16.74 -3.18 14.61
C SER A 116 17.96 -3.72 15.34
N ASP A 117 19.08 -3.87 14.64
CA ASP A 117 20.36 -4.32 15.20
C ASP A 117 20.84 -3.36 16.30
N CYS A 118 20.77 -2.04 16.04
CA CYS A 118 21.13 -1.03 17.03
C CYS A 118 20.23 -1.10 18.28
N LEU A 119 18.92 -1.32 18.12
CA LEU A 119 18.00 -1.48 19.24
C LEU A 119 18.29 -2.75 20.05
N GLU A 120 18.64 -3.86 19.40
CA GLU A 120 19.06 -5.08 20.07
C GLU A 120 20.35 -4.89 20.87
N GLN A 121 21.38 -4.29 20.26
CA GLN A 121 22.62 -3.95 20.94
C GLN A 121 22.36 -3.03 22.14
N LYS A 122 21.51 -2.00 21.99
CA LYS A 122 21.11 -1.11 23.08
C LYS A 122 20.38 -1.85 24.20
N LYS A 123 19.53 -2.81 23.88
CA LYS A 123 18.84 -3.67 24.86
C LYS A 123 19.84 -4.53 25.63
N ALA A 124 20.80 -5.15 24.95
CA ALA A 124 21.86 -5.94 25.56
C ALA A 124 22.73 -5.08 26.49
N LEU A 125 23.21 -3.91 26.02
CA LEU A 125 23.97 -2.95 26.82
C LEU A 125 23.21 -2.48 28.06
N ARG A 126 21.89 -2.26 27.95
CA ARG A 126 21.05 -1.92 29.09
C ARG A 126 20.96 -3.07 30.10
N GLY A 127 20.91 -4.31 29.62
CA GLY A 127 21.01 -5.51 30.45
C GLY A 127 22.32 -5.57 31.22
N TYR A 128 23.45 -5.47 30.51
CA TYR A 128 24.79 -5.42 31.11
C TYR A 128 24.93 -4.30 32.15
N LYS A 129 24.47 -3.09 31.83
CA LYS A 129 24.51 -1.94 32.75
C LYS A 129 23.73 -2.22 34.03
N LYS A 130 22.53 -2.80 33.93
CA LYS A 130 21.73 -3.18 35.10
C LYS A 130 22.44 -4.25 35.93
N GLY A 131 23.00 -5.28 35.28
CA GLY A 131 23.75 -6.34 35.95
C GLY A 131 24.94 -5.80 36.72
N LEU A 132 25.75 -4.93 36.10
CA LEU A 132 26.89 -4.29 36.77
C LEU A 132 26.48 -3.39 37.95
N GLN A 133 25.37 -2.65 37.81
CA GLN A 133 24.84 -1.85 38.92
C GLN A 133 24.40 -2.74 40.10
N SER A 134 23.75 -3.86 39.81
CA SER A 134 23.38 -4.85 40.83
C SER A 134 24.61 -5.49 41.46
N LEU A 135 25.66 -5.79 40.69
CA LEU A 135 26.93 -6.31 41.20
C LEU A 135 27.59 -5.34 42.19
N GLY A 136 27.64 -4.04 41.86
CA GLY A 136 28.15 -3.01 42.77
C GLY A 136 27.34 -2.94 44.08
N LYS A 137 26.00 -3.09 44.00
CA LYS A 137 25.14 -3.18 45.19
C LYS A 137 25.42 -4.44 46.01
N VAL A 138 25.63 -5.60 45.37
CA VAL A 138 26.00 -6.85 46.05
C VAL A 138 27.31 -6.68 46.81
N GLN A 139 28.35 -6.15 46.18
CA GLN A 139 29.64 -5.92 46.85
C GLN A 139 29.50 -5.00 48.07
N GLY A 140 28.77 -3.89 47.93
CA GLY A 140 28.50 -2.98 49.05
C GLY A 140 27.68 -3.64 50.16
N ALA A 141 26.66 -4.43 49.80
CA ALA A 141 25.79 -5.12 50.75
C ALA A 141 26.55 -6.21 51.53
N LEU A 142 27.44 -6.96 50.88
CA LEU A 142 28.29 -7.97 51.54
C LEU A 142 29.18 -7.33 52.62
N VAL A 143 29.86 -6.22 52.28
CA VAL A 143 30.72 -5.50 53.24
C VAL A 143 29.89 -4.93 54.40
N LYS A 144 28.71 -4.36 54.11
CA LYS A 144 27.80 -3.84 55.14
C LYS A 144 27.28 -4.95 56.05
N LEU A 145 26.78 -6.06 55.50
CA LEU A 145 26.31 -7.19 56.27
C LEU A 145 27.40 -7.76 57.18
N GLU A 146 28.62 -7.91 56.65
CA GLU A 146 29.76 -8.34 57.45
C GLU A 146 30.07 -7.36 58.59
N SER A 147 29.94 -6.05 58.35
CA SER A 147 30.12 -5.04 59.41
C SER A 147 29.01 -5.05 60.47
N LEU A 148 27.76 -5.32 60.08
CA LEU A 148 26.59 -5.35 60.97
C LEU A 148 26.51 -6.64 61.79
N LEU A 149 26.95 -7.76 61.21
CA LEU A 149 26.97 -9.08 61.85
C LEU A 149 28.25 -9.34 62.65
N ARG A 150 29.26 -8.46 62.53
CA ARG A 150 30.47 -8.54 63.35
C ARG A 150 30.07 -8.45 64.83
N PRO A 151 30.55 -9.38 65.69
CA PRO A 151 30.25 -9.32 67.11
C PRO A 151 30.71 -7.98 67.68
N ALA A 152 29.78 -7.16 68.19
CA ALA A 152 30.16 -6.07 69.08
C ALA A 152 30.70 -6.70 70.36
N ALA A 153 31.79 -6.18 70.90
CA ALA A 153 32.40 -6.67 72.14
C ALA A 153 31.50 -6.53 73.40
N ALA A 154 30.25 -6.10 73.22
CA ALA A 154 29.22 -6.04 74.25
C ALA A 154 28.17 -7.11 73.94
N GLU A 155 27.90 -7.99 74.91
CA GLU A 155 27.10 -9.23 74.79
C GLU A 155 25.60 -9.03 74.48
N GLU A 156 25.13 -7.81 74.22
CA GLU A 156 23.72 -7.54 73.89
C GLU A 156 23.51 -7.39 72.39
N ILE A 157 22.77 -8.33 71.81
CA ILE A 157 22.28 -8.27 70.43
C ILE A 157 21.30 -7.10 70.30
N ASN A 158 21.66 -6.07 69.52
CA ASN A 158 20.79 -4.91 69.31
C ASN A 158 19.71 -5.23 68.25
N PRO A 159 18.41 -5.22 68.61
CA PRO A 159 17.31 -5.57 67.69
C PRO A 159 17.25 -4.66 66.46
N THR A 160 17.64 -3.39 66.57
CA THR A 160 17.64 -2.46 65.44
C THR A 160 18.75 -2.77 64.43
N LEU A 161 19.91 -3.26 64.89
CA LEU A 161 20.99 -3.71 64.01
C LEU A 161 20.62 -5.01 63.31
N LEU A 162 19.92 -5.90 64.01
CA LEU A 162 19.44 -7.17 63.48
C LEU A 162 18.38 -6.96 62.39
N GLU A 163 17.43 -6.04 62.60
CA GLU A 163 16.45 -5.64 61.58
C GLU A 163 17.13 -5.04 60.35
N ARG A 164 18.11 -4.15 60.54
CA ARG A 164 18.90 -3.57 59.43
C ARG A 164 19.67 -4.64 58.66
N ALA A 165 20.26 -5.61 59.35
CA ALA A 165 20.95 -6.73 58.72
C ALA A 165 19.98 -7.64 57.94
N ALA A 166 18.76 -7.87 58.45
CA ALA A 166 17.72 -8.60 57.74
C ALA A 166 17.30 -7.89 56.43
N LEU A 167 17.09 -6.58 56.47
CA LEU A 167 16.76 -5.78 55.28
C LEU A 167 17.90 -5.81 54.24
N GLU A 168 19.16 -5.66 54.69
CA GLU A 168 20.32 -5.72 53.78
C GLU A 168 20.48 -7.12 53.17
N SER A 169 20.18 -8.19 53.92
CA SER A 169 20.19 -9.58 53.41
C SER A 169 19.12 -9.82 52.33
N ILE A 170 17.91 -9.27 52.52
CA ILE A 170 16.85 -9.31 51.51
C ILE A 170 17.29 -8.56 50.25
N GLN A 171 17.86 -7.36 50.42
CA GLN A 171 18.33 -6.54 49.31
C GLN A 171 19.51 -7.18 48.56
N LEU A 172 20.42 -7.84 49.28
CA LEU A 172 21.52 -8.62 48.71
C LEU A 172 20.97 -9.74 47.83
N GLN A 173 20.09 -10.58 48.36
CA GLN A 173 19.49 -11.71 47.66
C GLN A 173 18.67 -11.27 46.43
N PHE A 174 18.01 -10.11 46.51
CA PHE A 174 17.35 -9.52 45.35
C PHE A 174 18.35 -9.14 44.26
N ASN A 175 19.44 -8.43 44.60
CA ASN A 175 20.42 -7.98 43.60
C ASN A 175 21.20 -9.14 42.97
N ILE A 176 21.50 -10.20 43.73
CA ILE A 176 22.17 -11.42 43.22
C ILE A 176 21.43 -12.01 42.01
N LYS A 177 20.09 -12.00 42.00
CA LYS A 177 19.28 -12.50 40.88
C LYS A 177 19.53 -11.77 39.56
N PHE A 178 19.99 -10.51 39.61
CA PHE A 178 20.22 -9.69 38.43
C PHE A 178 21.69 -9.62 38.00
N CYS A 179 22.60 -10.21 38.78
CA CYS A 179 24.03 -10.24 38.46
C CYS A 179 24.67 -11.62 38.69
N SER A 180 23.88 -12.70 38.71
CA SER A 180 24.37 -14.06 38.96
C SER A 180 25.47 -14.47 37.98
N GLU A 181 25.39 -14.02 36.74
CA GLU A 181 26.40 -14.28 35.69
C GLU A 181 27.75 -13.60 35.94
N PHE A 182 27.79 -12.55 36.79
CA PHE A 182 28.99 -11.78 37.10
C PHE A 182 29.55 -12.09 38.50
N LEU A 183 28.91 -12.96 39.27
CA LEU A 183 29.32 -13.28 40.63
C LEU A 183 30.29 -14.47 40.66
N ASN A 184 31.40 -14.28 41.37
CA ASN A 184 32.35 -15.37 41.63
C ASN A 184 31.81 -16.30 42.73
N GLN A 185 32.25 -17.55 42.71
CA GLN A 185 31.85 -18.57 43.69
C GLN A 185 32.11 -18.12 45.14
N ASP A 186 33.20 -17.40 45.39
CA ASP A 186 33.52 -16.86 46.71
C ASP A 186 32.49 -15.86 47.23
N GLN A 187 31.94 -15.00 46.35
CA GLN A 187 30.92 -14.03 46.75
C GLN A 187 29.58 -14.70 47.04
N LEU A 188 29.26 -15.77 46.30
CA LEU A 188 28.06 -16.58 46.55
C LEU A 188 28.18 -17.34 47.88
N ASN A 189 29.33 -17.98 48.12
CA ASN A 189 29.60 -18.68 49.38
C ASN A 189 29.54 -17.70 50.56
N LYS A 190 30.20 -16.54 50.46
CA LYS A 190 30.18 -15.51 51.51
C LYS A 190 28.77 -14.95 51.77
N SER A 191 27.96 -14.80 50.72
CA SER A 191 26.55 -14.41 50.86
C SER A 191 25.75 -15.43 51.69
N GLU A 192 25.91 -16.72 51.40
CA GLU A 192 25.20 -17.78 52.13
C GLU A 192 25.72 -17.93 53.57
N GLU A 193 27.03 -17.76 53.82
CA GLU A 193 27.60 -17.73 55.17
C GLU A 193 27.04 -16.58 56.02
N LEU A 194 27.01 -15.36 55.48
CA LEU A 194 26.46 -14.20 56.18
C LEU A 194 24.96 -14.36 56.47
N LYS A 195 24.21 -14.96 55.53
CA LYS A 195 22.79 -15.28 55.72
C LYS A 195 22.57 -16.33 56.81
N ALA A 196 23.40 -17.38 56.84
CA ALA A 196 23.33 -18.39 57.89
C ALA A 196 23.67 -17.80 59.27
N SER A 197 24.69 -16.93 59.34
CA SER A 197 25.07 -16.21 60.56
C SER A 197 23.95 -15.31 61.08
N LEU A 198 23.33 -14.51 60.19
CA LEU A 198 22.15 -13.70 60.52
C LEU A 198 21.01 -14.55 61.08
N LEU A 199 20.69 -15.67 60.44
CA LEU A 199 19.63 -16.57 60.90
C LEU A 199 19.93 -17.18 62.28
N ALA A 200 21.20 -17.47 62.57
CA ALA A 200 21.62 -17.94 63.88
C ALA A 200 21.45 -16.85 64.96
N GLN A 201 21.83 -15.60 64.68
CA GLN A 201 21.64 -14.47 65.59
C GLN A 201 20.16 -14.16 65.82
N ILE A 202 19.32 -14.22 64.77
CA ILE A 202 17.87 -14.08 64.90
C ILE A 202 17.31 -15.18 65.81
N LYS A 203 17.68 -16.44 65.58
CA LYS A 203 17.24 -17.55 66.44
C LYS A 203 17.66 -17.35 67.89
N GLY A 204 18.91 -16.95 68.15
CA GLY A 204 19.41 -16.72 69.51
C GLY A 204 18.84 -15.48 70.21
N TYR A 205 18.21 -14.55 69.49
CA TYR A 205 17.51 -13.40 70.09
C TYR A 205 16.06 -13.74 70.47
N PHE A 206 15.40 -14.63 69.72
CA PHE A 206 13.99 -14.98 69.90
C PHE A 206 13.75 -16.30 70.66
N LEU A 207 14.80 -17.11 70.91
CA LEU A 207 14.77 -18.34 71.71
C LEU A 207 15.61 -18.17 72.98
#